data_AF-A0A2R2IVL0-F1
#
_entry.id   AF-A0A2R2IVL0-F1
#
_cell.length_a   1.000
_cell.length_b   1.000
_cell.length_c   1.000
_cell.angle_alpha   90.00
_cell.angle_beta   90.00
_cell.angle_gamma   90.00
#
_symmetry.space_group_name_H-M   'P 1'
#
loop_
_entity.id
_entity.type
_entity.pdbx_description
1 polymer ?
#
loop_
_entity_poly.entity_id
_entity_poly.type
_entity_poly.pdbx_seq_one_letter_code
_entity_poly.pdbx_strand_id
1 'polypeptide(L)'
;MAGVLAACGLLASLASLGMAKVPWEHGKLVSVGNAPFNQLAIQRSDGALLTILPSDETGALDKRQLAPFAARAGDKVRFRALRSAQSKLSGEMVVLSQMELER
;
A
#
# COMPACT_ATOMS: atom_id res chain seq x y z
N MET A 1 -6.22 -50.56 32.46
CA MET A 1 -5.39 -50.96 31.30
C MET A 1 -6.33 -51.19 30.11
N ALA A 2 -5.89 -50.81 28.91
CA ALA A 2 -6.66 -50.48 27.69
C ALA A 2 -7.30 -49.08 27.74
N GLY A 3 -7.08 -48.14 26.82
CA GLY A 3 -6.31 -48.15 25.59
C GLY A 3 -7.00 -47.27 24.53
N VAL A 4 -6.35 -46.15 24.16
CA VAL A 4 -6.35 -45.45 22.86
C VAL A 4 -7.65 -44.76 22.35
N LEU A 5 -7.53 -43.45 22.05
CA LEU A 5 -8.01 -42.71 20.85
C LEU A 5 -8.17 -41.23 21.22
N ALA A 6 -7.18 -40.38 20.93
CA ALA A 6 -6.93 -39.71 19.65
C ALA A 6 -7.52 -38.29 19.63
N ALA A 7 -6.61 -37.35 19.40
CA ALA A 7 -6.83 -35.92 19.17
C ALA A 7 -7.88 -35.66 18.06
N CYS A 8 -8.73 -34.66 18.26
CA CYS A 8 -9.26 -33.75 17.24
C CYS A 8 -10.30 -32.83 17.88
N GLY A 9 -10.10 -31.51 17.79
CA GLY A 9 -11.07 -30.54 18.31
C GLY A 9 -10.56 -29.11 18.45
N LEU A 10 -9.27 -28.83 18.21
CA LEU A 10 -8.83 -27.51 17.74
C LEU A 10 -9.15 -27.46 16.24
N LEU A 11 -10.20 -26.74 15.82
CA LEU A 11 -10.43 -26.20 14.46
C LEU A 11 -11.93 -25.87 14.27
N ALA A 12 -12.42 -24.77 14.82
CA ALA A 12 -13.77 -24.29 14.46
C ALA A 12 -14.00 -22.79 14.72
N SER A 13 -13.08 -21.92 14.28
CA SER A 13 -13.36 -20.47 14.23
C SER A 13 -12.46 -19.73 13.24
N LEU A 14 -12.19 -20.35 12.08
CA LEU A 14 -11.51 -19.72 10.92
C LEU A 14 -12.49 -19.31 9.80
N ALA A 15 -13.80 -19.29 10.06
CA ALA A 15 -14.84 -19.11 9.04
C ALA A 15 -15.41 -17.67 8.97
N SER A 16 -14.55 -16.66 9.04
CA SER A 16 -14.94 -15.26 8.74
C SER A 16 -13.94 -14.58 7.82
N LEU A 17 -13.46 -15.31 6.80
CA LEU A 17 -12.77 -14.76 5.64
C LEU A 17 -13.81 -14.17 4.67
N GLY A 18 -14.55 -13.15 5.14
CA GLY A 18 -15.19 -12.21 4.22
C GLY A 18 -14.08 -11.43 3.51
N MET A 19 -14.06 -11.47 2.18
CA MET A 19 -13.12 -10.78 1.28
C MET A 19 -12.47 -9.56 1.94
N ALA A 20 -11.28 -9.74 2.51
CA ALA A 20 -10.55 -8.68 3.18
C ALA A 20 -10.07 -7.70 2.10
N LYS A 21 -10.89 -6.68 1.83
CA LYS A 21 -10.46 -5.52 1.04
C LYS A 21 -9.20 -4.99 1.71
N VAL A 22 -8.12 -4.82 0.94
CA VAL A 22 -6.85 -4.25 1.44
C VAL A 22 -7.17 -3.01 2.28
N PRO A 23 -6.70 -2.91 3.53
CA PRO A 23 -7.04 -1.80 4.41
C PRO A 23 -6.55 -0.48 3.80
N TRP A 24 -7.26 0.61 4.13
CA TRP A 24 -6.76 1.94 3.82
C TRP A 24 -5.58 2.25 4.73
N GLU A 25 -4.52 2.77 4.13
CA GLU A 25 -3.37 3.35 4.81
C GLU A 25 -3.39 4.87 4.67
N HIS A 26 -2.68 5.56 5.56
CA HIS A 26 -2.69 7.02 5.63
C HIS A 26 -1.25 7.55 5.56
N GLY A 27 -1.08 8.71 4.94
CA GLY A 27 0.21 9.37 4.86
C GLY A 27 0.11 10.78 4.29
N LYS A 28 1.26 11.36 4.02
CA LYS A 28 1.39 12.68 3.43
C LYS A 28 2.05 12.56 2.06
N LEU A 29 1.47 13.18 1.05
CA LEU A 29 2.12 13.28 -0.26
C LEU A 29 3.37 14.13 -0.16
N VAL A 30 4.45 13.62 -0.71
CA VAL A 30 5.73 14.33 -0.81
C VAL A 30 6.33 14.11 -2.18
N SER A 31 7.13 15.07 -2.64
CA SER A 31 7.93 14.95 -3.85
C SER A 31 9.35 14.59 -3.45
N VAL A 32 9.89 13.51 -4.00
CA VAL A 32 11.24 13.03 -3.73
C VAL A 32 12.12 13.14 -4.97
N GLY A 33 13.42 13.37 -4.78
CA GLY A 33 14.37 13.57 -5.87
C GLY A 33 14.51 15.04 -6.31
N ASN A 34 15.34 15.26 -7.33
CA ASN A 34 15.65 16.58 -7.87
C ASN A 34 14.99 16.75 -9.24
N ALA A 35 14.55 17.96 -9.57
CA ALA A 35 14.05 18.27 -10.91
C ALA A 35 15.13 17.96 -11.97
N PRO A 36 14.77 17.36 -13.12
CA PRO A 36 13.42 16.98 -13.60
C PRO A 36 12.98 15.55 -13.22
N PHE A 37 13.71 14.87 -12.34
CA PHE A 37 13.49 13.46 -11.96
C PHE A 37 12.74 13.30 -10.64
N ASN A 38 11.88 14.25 -10.31
CA ASN A 38 11.06 14.19 -9.11
C ASN A 38 10.02 13.07 -9.22
N GLN A 39 9.92 12.26 -8.18
CA GLN A 39 8.94 11.19 -8.05
C GLN A 39 7.94 11.54 -6.94
N LEU A 40 6.71 11.05 -7.08
CA LEU A 40 5.72 11.17 -6.04
C LEU A 40 5.97 10.07 -5.00
N ALA A 41 5.90 10.42 -3.72
CA ALA A 41 6.03 9.47 -2.63
C ALA A 41 5.02 9.77 -1.54
N ILE A 42 4.80 8.80 -0.66
CA ILE A 42 3.97 8.92 0.52
C ILE A 42 4.85 8.77 1.75
N GLN A 43 4.86 9.78 2.61
CA GLN A 43 5.45 9.71 3.94
C GLN A 43 4.38 9.22 4.93
N ARG A 44 4.58 8.05 5.50
CA ARG A 44 3.71 7.47 6.53
C ARG A 44 4.04 8.07 7.90
N SER A 45 3.13 7.92 8.86
CA SER A 45 3.27 8.45 10.22
C SER A 45 4.40 7.78 11.02
N ASP A 46 4.80 6.57 10.64
CA ASP A 46 5.95 5.85 11.20
C ASP A 46 7.31 6.32 10.65
N GLY A 47 7.30 7.30 9.73
CA GLY A 47 8.49 7.84 9.10
C GLY A 47 8.91 7.09 7.83
N ALA A 48 8.21 6.01 7.45
CA ALA A 48 8.48 5.30 6.21
C ALA A 48 8.16 6.18 5.00
N LEU A 49 9.02 6.11 3.98
CA LEU A 49 8.87 6.84 2.73
C LEU A 49 8.65 5.86 1.59
N LEU A 50 7.44 5.85 1.06
CA LEU A 50 7.03 4.94 -0.02
C LEU A 50 7.04 5.68 -1.35
N THR A 51 8.00 5.39 -2.22
CA THR A 51 8.01 5.97 -3.57
C THR A 51 6.89 5.33 -4.40
N ILE A 52 6.01 6.15 -4.97
CA ILE A 52 4.91 5.65 -5.80
C ILE A 52 5.46 5.24 -7.16
N LEU A 53 5.22 3.98 -7.53
CA LEU A 53 5.54 3.42 -8.83
C LEU A 53 4.25 3.34 -9.66
N PRO A 54 4.09 4.18 -10.70
CA PRO A 54 2.98 4.04 -11.65
C PRO A 54 3.07 2.68 -12.34
N SER A 55 1.93 2.02 -12.54
CA SER A 55 1.87 0.72 -13.22
C SER A 55 0.62 0.64 -14.11
N ASP A 56 0.74 -0.04 -15.24
CA ASP A 56 -0.38 -0.35 -16.15
C ASP A 56 -1.03 -1.71 -15.82
N GLU A 57 -0.64 -2.34 -14.71
CA GLU A 57 -1.26 -3.59 -14.23
C GLU A 57 -2.74 -3.35 -13.84
N THR A 58 -3.58 -4.37 -14.06
CA THR A 58 -5.01 -4.26 -13.78
C THR A 58 -5.27 -3.86 -12.33
N GLY A 59 -5.93 -2.71 -12.16
CA GLY A 59 -6.28 -2.18 -10.84
C GLY A 59 -5.20 -1.32 -10.20
N ALA A 60 -4.06 -1.08 -10.84
CA ALA A 60 -3.10 -0.08 -10.41
C ALA A 60 -3.46 1.33 -10.88
N LEU A 61 -2.93 2.32 -10.17
CA LEU A 61 -2.94 3.71 -10.59
C LEU A 61 -1.81 3.97 -11.60
N ASP A 62 -2.21 4.39 -12.78
CA ASP A 62 -1.29 4.77 -13.84
C ASP A 62 -0.75 6.21 -13.65
N LYS A 63 0.15 6.63 -14.54
CA LYS A 63 0.73 7.98 -14.50
C LYS A 63 -0.31 9.09 -14.67
N ARG A 64 -1.37 8.87 -15.44
CA ARG A 64 -2.42 9.88 -15.69
C ARG A 64 -3.30 10.06 -14.47
N GLN A 65 -3.61 8.99 -13.77
CA GLN A 65 -4.36 9.01 -12.51
C GLN A 65 -3.55 9.63 -11.38
N LEU A 66 -2.23 9.46 -11.38
CA LEU A 66 -1.33 10.07 -10.39
C LEU A 66 -0.99 11.55 -10.68
N ALA A 67 -1.08 12.00 -11.93
CA ALA A 67 -0.71 13.35 -12.33
C ALA A 67 -1.40 14.49 -11.52
N PRO A 68 -2.71 14.43 -11.20
CA PRO A 68 -3.36 15.45 -10.37
C PRO A 68 -2.77 15.60 -8.97
N PHE A 69 -2.14 14.54 -8.44
CA PHE A 69 -1.55 14.53 -7.11
C PHE A 69 -0.13 15.09 -7.07
N ALA A 70 0.55 15.18 -8.23
CA ALA A 70 1.92 15.69 -8.31
C ALA A 70 2.05 17.13 -7.83
N ALA A 71 1.03 17.96 -8.06
CA ALA A 71 0.98 19.36 -7.59
C ALA A 71 0.44 19.49 -6.14
N ARG A 72 0.13 18.38 -5.47
CA ARG A 72 -0.50 18.34 -4.13
C ARG A 72 0.48 17.83 -3.06
N ALA A 73 1.78 17.90 -3.34
CA ALA A 73 2.80 17.61 -2.33
C ALA A 73 2.57 18.51 -1.11
N GLY A 74 2.50 17.91 0.08
CA GLY A 74 2.07 18.58 1.30
C GLY A 74 0.72 18.10 1.83
N ASP A 75 -0.16 17.60 0.97
CA ASP A 75 -1.50 17.18 1.37
C ASP A 75 -1.50 15.80 2.03
N LYS A 76 -2.46 15.58 2.94
CA LYS A 76 -2.72 14.26 3.51
C LYS A 76 -3.46 13.41 2.50
N VAL A 77 -3.13 12.13 2.47
CA VAL A 77 -3.75 11.13 1.61
C VAL A 77 -4.05 9.86 2.38
N ARG A 78 -5.11 9.19 1.94
CA ARG A 78 -5.32 7.78 2.18
C ARG A 78 -5.07 7.00 0.89
N PHE A 79 -4.48 5.83 1.02
CA PHE A 79 -4.11 5.00 -0.13
C PHE A 79 -4.30 3.51 0.16
N ARG A 80 -4.36 2.72 -0.89
CA ARG A 80 -4.32 1.25 -0.83
C ARG A 80 -3.19 0.76 -1.70
N ALA A 81 -2.23 0.08 -1.10
CA ALA A 81 -1.19 -0.60 -1.86
C ALA A 81 -1.80 -1.78 -2.61
N LEU A 82 -1.52 -1.87 -3.91
CA LEU A 82 -1.73 -3.09 -4.67
C LEU A 82 -0.60 -4.08 -4.37
N ARG A 83 0.64 -3.58 -4.36
CA ARG A 83 1.84 -4.32 -3.95
C ARG A 83 2.97 -3.37 -3.59
N SER A 84 3.91 -3.87 -2.81
CA SER A 84 5.17 -3.19 -2.51
C SER A 84 6.31 -3.75 -3.37
N ALA A 85 7.33 -2.94 -3.60
CA ALA A 85 8.56 -3.30 -4.29
C ALA A 85 9.76 -2.62 -3.60
N GLN A 86 10.96 -3.18 -3.78
CA GLN A 86 12.19 -2.60 -3.25
C GLN A 86 13.12 -2.23 -4.40
N SER A 87 13.66 -1.00 -4.36
CA SER A 87 14.71 -0.53 -5.26
C SER A 87 15.97 -0.21 -4.47
N LYS A 88 17.13 -0.54 -5.04
CA LYS A 88 18.43 -0.12 -4.48
C LYS A 88 18.63 1.39 -4.55
N LEU A 89 17.94 2.07 -5.47
CA LEU A 89 18.10 3.51 -5.73
C LEU A 89 17.05 4.34 -5.00
N SER A 90 15.78 3.91 -5.06
CA SER A 90 14.63 4.66 -4.53
C SER A 90 14.12 4.13 -3.18
N GLY A 91 14.76 3.08 -2.64
CA GLY A 91 14.33 2.45 -1.39
C GLY A 91 13.00 1.70 -1.55
N GLU A 92 12.13 1.86 -0.58
CA GLU A 92 10.81 1.23 -0.56
C GLU A 92 9.88 1.91 -1.57
N MET A 93 9.22 1.10 -2.39
CA MET A 93 8.32 1.54 -3.45
C MET A 93 6.96 0.86 -3.32
N VAL A 94 5.93 1.54 -3.80
CA VAL A 94 4.56 1.04 -3.74
C VAL A 94 3.85 1.26 -5.06
N VAL A 95 3.16 0.22 -5.55
CA VAL A 95 2.17 0.35 -6.61
C VAL A 95 0.83 0.50 -5.92
N LEU A 96 0.12 1.60 -6.20
CA LEU A 96 -1.16 1.90 -5.57
C LEU A 96 -2.30 1.34 -6.40
N SER A 97 -3.32 0.82 -5.73
CA SER A 97 -4.61 0.52 -6.37
C SER A 97 -5.58 1.68 -6.26
N GLN A 98 -5.54 2.41 -5.15
CA GLN A 98 -6.42 3.55 -4.88
C GLN A 98 -5.65 4.61 -4.08
N MET A 99 -6.00 5.88 -4.29
CA MET A 99 -5.46 7.02 -3.56
C MET A 99 -6.45 8.17 -3.58
N GLU A 100 -6.63 8.80 -2.42
CA GLU A 100 -7.58 9.90 -2.22
C GLU A 100 -6.98 10.94 -1.27
N LEU A 101 -7.28 12.22 -1.51
CA LEU A 101 -6.90 13.31 -0.60
C LEU A 101 -7.78 13.27 0.66
N GLU A 102 -7.16 13.44 1.82
CA GLU A 102 -7.86 13.64 3.08
C GLU A 102 -8.08 15.14 3.30
N ARG A 103 -9.34 15.53 3.54
CA ARG A 103 -9.73 16.92 3.80
C ARG A 103 -9.46 17.32 5.24
#